data_AF-A0A662DX64-F1
#
_entry.id   AF-A0A662DX64-F1
#
_cell.length_a   1.000
_cell.length_b   1.000
_cell.length_c   1.000
_cell.angle_alpha   90.00
_cell.angle_beta   90.00
_cell.angle_gamma   90.00
#
_symmetry.space_group_name_H-M   'P 1'
#
loop_
_entity.id
_entity.type
_entity.pdbx_description
1 polymer ?
#
loop_
_entity_poly.entity_id
_entity_poly.type
_entity_poly.pdbx_seq_one_letter_code
_entity_poly.pdbx_strand_id
1 'polypeptide(L)'
;MTEQGTPTTPDKWGHQYDDQIDRLADAIEDLKVEVDNAGSEVRERFETALTDLRLGLARLGKYTTKIRNSSEDAWHDLREAAEEAFSEFESNIATARADLRAELAPDIAAYRTAATAEAEAWRQRLEQLKQQSKEAGAQTRERVDALDDAYHRAKLEFGTATESTGEALGDLKARVGEVVADLRKAVRDFSDSKGPPH
;
A
#
# COMPACT_ATOMS: atom_id res chain seq x y z
N MET A 1 35.54 21.24 -60.96
CA MET A 1 36.24 20.64 -59.80
C MET A 1 35.91 21.52 -58.62
N THR A 2 35.03 21.06 -57.74
CA THR A 2 34.66 21.75 -56.50
C THR A 2 35.80 21.57 -55.50
N GLU A 3 36.62 22.59 -55.32
CA GLU A 3 37.54 22.68 -54.18
C GLU A 3 36.70 22.69 -52.90
N GLN A 4 36.66 21.57 -52.21
CA GLN A 4 36.26 21.55 -50.81
C GLN A 4 37.42 22.15 -50.02
N GLY A 5 37.34 23.46 -49.77
CA GLY A 5 38.27 24.17 -48.90
C GLY A 5 38.27 23.52 -47.52
N THR A 6 39.45 23.16 -47.02
CA THR A 6 39.63 22.67 -45.66
C THR A 6 39.09 23.71 -44.67
N PRO A 7 38.24 23.33 -43.69
CA PRO A 7 37.66 24.27 -42.74
C PRO A 7 38.78 24.99 -41.99
N THR A 8 38.68 26.32 -41.91
CA THR A 8 39.64 27.15 -41.19
C THR A 8 39.54 26.89 -39.69
N THR A 9 40.59 27.21 -38.93
CA THR A 9 40.60 27.04 -37.47
C THR A 9 39.36 27.65 -36.79
N PRO A 10 38.93 28.89 -37.10
CA PRO A 10 37.72 29.48 -36.53
C PRO A 10 36.42 28.69 -36.80
N ASP A 11 36.33 28.03 -37.96
CA ASP A 11 35.13 27.29 -38.37
C ASP A 11 34.97 25.98 -37.56
N LYS A 12 36.08 25.26 -37.36
CA LYS A 12 36.11 24.06 -36.52
C LYS A 12 35.73 24.35 -35.06
N TRP A 13 36.22 25.46 -34.51
CA TRP A 13 35.88 25.86 -33.13
C TRP A 13 34.45 26.38 -33.01
N GLY A 14 33.94 27.07 -34.03
CA GLY A 14 32.53 27.46 -34.11
C GLY A 14 31.60 26.25 -33.94
N HIS A 15 31.87 25.15 -34.64
CA HIS A 15 31.10 23.91 -34.47
C HIS A 15 31.23 23.30 -33.07
N GLN A 16 32.41 23.31 -32.47
CA GLN A 16 32.58 22.81 -31.09
C GLN A 16 31.76 23.62 -30.07
N TYR A 17 31.64 24.93 -30.26
CA TYR A 17 30.81 25.77 -29.39
C TYR A 17 29.32 25.61 -29.67
N ASP A 18 28.91 25.37 -30.92
CA ASP A 18 27.53 24.99 -31.24
C ASP A 18 27.16 23.70 -30.48
N ASP A 19 28.02 22.68 -30.50
CA ASP A 19 27.82 21.43 -29.73
C ASP A 19 27.82 21.65 -28.20
N GLN A 20 28.53 22.67 -27.69
CA GLN A 20 28.49 23.04 -26.28
C GLN A 20 27.18 23.74 -25.93
N ILE A 21 26.71 24.64 -26.78
CA ILE A 21 25.42 25.34 -26.60
C ILE A 21 24.27 24.34 -26.58
N ASP A 22 24.27 23.36 -27.49
CA ASP A 22 23.21 22.34 -27.54
C ASP A 22 23.19 21.51 -26.24
N ARG A 23 24.35 21.09 -25.74
CA ARG A 23 24.44 20.37 -24.46
C ARG A 23 23.95 21.20 -23.28
N LEU A 24 24.21 22.51 -23.28
CA LEU A 24 23.75 23.41 -22.23
C LEU A 24 22.25 23.67 -22.35
N ALA A 25 21.70 23.73 -23.56
CA ALA A 25 20.26 23.80 -23.80
C ALA A 25 19.55 22.56 -23.21
N ASP A 26 20.07 21.37 -23.49
CA ASP A 26 19.55 20.12 -22.93
C ASP A 26 19.62 20.13 -21.40
N ALA A 27 20.74 20.57 -20.81
CA ALA A 27 20.89 20.65 -19.36
C ALA A 27 19.89 21.60 -18.68
N ILE A 28 19.53 22.71 -19.34
CA ILE A 28 18.50 23.65 -18.88
C ILE A 28 17.11 23.01 -18.98
N GLU A 29 16.82 22.28 -20.06
CA GLU A 29 15.52 21.60 -20.20
C GLU A 29 15.37 20.48 -19.17
N ASP A 30 16.41 19.71 -18.91
CA ASP A 30 16.44 18.73 -17.81
C ASP A 30 16.17 19.39 -16.46
N LEU A 31 16.84 20.51 -16.16
CA LEU A 31 16.61 21.26 -14.93
C LEU A 31 15.16 21.77 -14.85
N LYS A 32 14.60 22.25 -15.95
CA LYS A 32 13.21 22.68 -16.01
C LYS A 32 12.25 21.51 -15.74
N VAL A 33 12.51 20.32 -16.26
CA VAL A 33 11.72 19.12 -15.93
C VAL A 33 11.81 18.78 -14.44
N GLU A 34 12.99 18.89 -13.82
CA GLU A 34 13.14 18.71 -12.37
C GLU A 34 12.33 19.74 -11.57
N VAL A 35 12.39 21.01 -11.97
CA VAL A 35 11.62 22.11 -11.36
C VAL A 35 10.11 21.94 -11.58
N ASP A 36 9.69 21.47 -12.75
CA ASP A 36 8.28 21.27 -13.09
C ASP A 36 7.63 20.14 -12.28
N ASN A 37 8.44 19.18 -11.84
CA ASN A 37 8.06 18.09 -10.94
C ASN A 37 8.15 18.48 -9.46
N ALA A 38 8.70 19.67 -9.14
CA ALA A 38 8.71 20.20 -7.79
C ALA A 38 7.33 20.77 -7.40
N GLY A 39 7.10 20.96 -6.10
CA GLY A 39 5.91 21.66 -5.60
C GLY A 39 5.80 23.09 -6.15
N SER A 40 4.60 23.66 -6.17
CA SER A 40 4.32 24.97 -6.79
C SER A 40 5.18 26.11 -6.23
N GLU A 41 5.49 26.09 -4.93
CA GLU A 41 6.32 27.13 -4.29
C GLU A 41 7.79 27.06 -4.73
N VAL A 42 8.35 25.86 -4.88
CA VAL A 42 9.71 25.65 -5.38
C VAL A 42 9.76 26.02 -6.87
N ARG A 43 8.74 25.64 -7.63
CA ARG A 43 8.62 25.98 -9.06
C ARG A 43 8.70 27.49 -9.29
N GLU A 44 7.87 28.27 -8.59
CA GLU A 44 7.79 29.73 -8.72
C GLU A 44 9.15 30.41 -8.45
N ARG A 45 9.92 29.92 -7.46
CA ARG A 45 11.25 30.46 -7.15
C ARG A 45 12.27 30.19 -8.26
N PHE A 46 12.19 29.04 -8.93
CA PHE A 46 13.14 28.64 -9.96
C PHE A 46 12.79 29.14 -11.37
N GLU A 47 11.58 29.66 -11.60
CA GLU A 47 11.21 30.26 -12.89
C GLU A 47 12.13 31.44 -13.29
N THR A 48 12.54 32.25 -12.31
CA THR A 48 13.49 33.35 -12.56
C THR A 48 14.86 32.81 -12.94
N ALA A 49 15.39 31.83 -12.20
CA ALA A 49 16.68 31.20 -12.50
C ALA A 49 16.69 30.53 -13.89
N LEU A 50 15.63 29.83 -14.26
CA LEU A 50 15.48 29.23 -15.59
C LEU A 50 15.43 30.29 -16.71
N THR A 51 14.80 31.43 -16.44
CA THR A 51 14.76 32.56 -17.38
C THR A 51 16.15 33.15 -17.57
N ASP A 52 16.89 33.38 -16.49
CA ASP A 52 18.24 33.92 -16.53
C ASP A 52 19.22 32.97 -17.25
N LEU A 53 19.09 31.66 -17.02
CA LEU A 53 19.87 30.64 -17.73
C LEU A 53 19.56 30.67 -19.24
N ARG A 54 18.29 30.74 -19.66
CA ARG A 54 17.94 30.85 -21.09
C ARG A 54 18.50 32.13 -21.72
N LEU A 55 18.46 33.25 -21.01
CA LEU A 55 19.06 34.50 -21.47
C LEU A 55 20.58 34.41 -21.58
N GLY A 56 21.24 33.75 -20.62
CA GLY A 56 22.68 33.48 -20.65
C GLY A 56 23.08 32.61 -21.83
N LEU A 57 22.34 31.52 -22.10
CA LEU A 57 22.56 30.66 -23.27
C LEU A 57 22.45 31.44 -24.60
N ALA A 58 21.45 32.32 -24.71
CA ALA A 58 21.30 33.19 -25.88
C ALA A 58 22.47 34.17 -26.05
N ARG A 59 23.13 34.59 -24.95
CA ARG A 59 24.35 35.41 -25.02
C ARG A 59 25.55 34.58 -25.48
N LEU A 60 25.69 33.34 -25.03
CA LEU A 60 26.74 32.42 -25.49
C LEU A 60 26.65 32.17 -27.00
N GLY A 61 25.46 31.97 -27.56
CA GLY A 61 25.27 31.84 -29.02
C GLY A 61 25.75 33.07 -29.82
N LYS A 62 25.65 34.27 -29.24
CA LYS A 62 26.20 35.49 -29.85
C LYS A 62 27.73 35.51 -29.81
N TYR A 63 28.37 34.93 -28.80
CA TYR A 63 29.83 34.78 -28.75
C TYR A 63 30.34 33.83 -29.83
N THR A 64 29.69 32.67 -30.02
CA THR A 64 30.03 31.72 -31.09
C THR A 64 29.96 32.35 -32.47
N THR A 65 28.92 33.17 -32.71
CA THR A 65 28.78 33.91 -33.97
C THR A 65 29.89 34.94 -34.16
N LYS A 66 30.35 35.61 -33.09
CA LYS A 66 31.47 36.57 -33.18
C LYS A 66 32.80 35.87 -33.48
N ILE A 67 33.05 34.72 -32.87
CA ILE A 67 34.24 33.89 -33.10
C ILE A 67 34.32 33.41 -34.55
N ARG A 68 33.20 32.94 -35.11
CA ARG A 68 33.16 32.50 -36.52
C ARG A 68 33.51 33.62 -37.51
N ASN A 69 33.28 34.88 -37.14
CA ASN A 69 33.50 36.05 -37.97
C ASN A 69 34.76 36.86 -37.60
N SER A 70 35.57 36.41 -36.64
CA SER A 70 36.77 37.14 -36.20
C SER A 70 37.98 36.86 -37.08
N SER A 71 38.90 37.83 -37.16
CA SER A 71 40.24 37.59 -37.71
C SER A 71 41.04 36.64 -36.83
N GLU A 72 42.09 36.05 -37.39
CA GLU A 72 42.95 35.10 -36.68
C GLU A 72 43.62 35.71 -35.43
N ASP A 73 43.98 36.99 -35.49
CA ASP A 73 44.55 37.73 -34.35
C ASP A 73 43.52 38.02 -33.23
N ALA A 74 42.25 38.26 -33.58
CA ALA A 74 41.19 38.53 -32.61
C ALA A 74 40.55 37.24 -32.06
N TRP A 75 40.81 36.11 -32.70
CA TRP A 75 40.26 34.81 -32.33
C TRP A 75 40.78 34.37 -30.96
N HIS A 76 42.09 34.40 -30.71
CA HIS A 76 42.64 33.90 -29.45
C HIS A 76 42.01 34.54 -28.20
N ASP A 77 41.81 35.86 -28.20
CA ASP A 77 41.17 36.57 -27.08
C ASP A 77 39.67 36.21 -26.95
N LEU A 78 38.96 36.10 -28.08
CA LEU A 78 37.55 35.70 -28.10
C LEU A 78 37.36 34.24 -27.64
N ARG A 79 38.35 33.38 -27.88
CA ARG A 79 38.37 32.00 -27.41
C ARG A 79 38.37 31.92 -25.90
N GLU A 80 39.34 32.58 -25.30
CA GLU A 80 39.56 32.53 -23.86
C GLU A 80 38.34 33.09 -23.12
N ALA A 81 37.82 34.23 -23.60
CA ALA A 81 36.59 34.81 -23.07
C ALA A 81 35.36 33.90 -23.24
N ALA A 82 35.26 33.14 -24.34
CA ALA A 82 34.19 32.18 -24.52
C ALA A 82 34.33 30.98 -23.60
N GLU A 83 35.53 30.39 -23.48
CA GLU A 83 35.79 29.27 -22.56
C GLU A 83 35.47 29.65 -21.11
N GLU A 84 35.85 30.86 -20.67
CA GLU A 84 35.48 31.39 -19.36
C GLU A 84 33.97 31.54 -19.20
N ALA A 85 33.29 32.13 -20.19
CA ALA A 85 31.84 32.30 -20.16
C ALA A 85 31.08 30.96 -20.15
N PHE A 86 31.57 29.94 -20.88
CA PHE A 86 31.02 28.59 -20.86
C PHE A 86 31.21 27.94 -19.49
N SER A 87 32.41 28.05 -18.90
CA SER A 87 32.70 27.49 -17.57
C SER A 87 31.85 28.15 -16.48
N GLU A 88 31.67 29.48 -16.52
CA GLU A 88 30.81 30.20 -15.59
C GLU A 88 29.35 29.74 -15.73
N PHE A 89 28.89 29.58 -16.97
CA PHE A 89 27.52 29.15 -17.24
C PHE A 89 27.25 27.71 -16.79
N GLU A 90 28.19 26.78 -17.00
CA GLU A 90 28.13 25.42 -16.45
C GLU A 90 28.06 25.44 -14.91
N SER A 91 28.85 26.31 -14.27
CA SER A 91 28.82 26.50 -12.81
C SER A 91 27.47 27.04 -12.33
N ASN A 92 26.86 27.97 -13.07
CA ASN A 92 25.53 28.50 -12.75
C ASN A 92 24.45 27.42 -12.83
N ILE A 93 24.48 26.55 -13.85
CA ILE A 93 23.56 25.40 -13.94
C ILE A 93 23.77 24.45 -12.76
N ALA A 94 25.03 24.13 -12.44
CA ALA A 94 25.35 23.23 -11.33
C ALA A 94 24.85 23.78 -9.98
N THR A 95 25.01 25.09 -9.76
CA THR A 95 24.52 25.79 -8.58
C THR A 95 22.99 25.75 -8.50
N ALA A 96 22.29 26.09 -9.59
CA ALA A 96 20.84 26.02 -9.62
C ALA A 96 20.30 24.60 -9.31
N ARG A 97 20.97 23.55 -9.82
CA ARG A 97 20.63 22.16 -9.48
C ARG A 97 20.90 21.83 -8.01
N ALA A 98 21.97 22.34 -7.42
CA ALA A 98 22.30 22.13 -6.02
C ALA A 98 21.25 22.79 -5.11
N ASP A 99 20.87 24.03 -5.42
CA ASP A 99 19.86 24.77 -4.68
C ASP A 99 18.49 24.08 -4.76
N LEU A 100 18.08 23.60 -5.94
CA LEU A 100 16.84 22.85 -6.11
C LEU A 100 16.81 21.61 -5.22
N ARG A 101 17.92 20.86 -5.15
CA ARG A 101 18.02 19.68 -4.27
C ARG A 101 17.95 20.05 -2.80
N ALA A 102 18.56 21.18 -2.41
CA ALA A 102 18.54 21.65 -1.04
C ALA A 102 17.11 22.01 -0.59
N GLU A 103 16.36 22.70 -1.47
CA GLU A 103 14.95 23.06 -1.24
C GLU A 103 14.03 21.85 -1.19
N LEU A 104 14.27 20.81 -2.00
CA LEU A 104 13.45 19.58 -1.99
C LEU A 104 13.79 18.60 -0.84
N ALA A 105 14.99 18.71 -0.25
CA ALA A 105 15.44 17.82 0.82
C ALA A 105 14.50 17.74 2.04
N PRO A 106 14.00 18.86 2.61
CA PRO A 106 13.09 18.81 3.75
C PRO A 106 11.78 18.10 3.43
N ASP A 107 11.18 18.35 2.26
CA ASP A 107 9.92 17.71 1.85
C ASP A 107 10.08 16.20 1.68
N ILE A 108 11.19 15.76 1.06
CA ILE A 108 11.53 14.33 0.94
C ILE A 108 11.69 13.69 2.33
N ALA A 109 12.36 14.37 3.26
CA ALA A 109 12.55 13.88 4.62
C ALA A 109 11.23 13.79 5.40
N ALA A 110 10.37 14.79 5.24
CA ALA A 110 9.03 14.82 5.84
C ALA A 110 8.17 13.67 5.32
N TYR A 111 8.15 13.46 3.99
CA TYR A 111 7.43 12.35 3.37
C TYR A 111 7.90 10.99 3.88
N ARG A 112 9.21 10.76 3.96
CA ARG A 112 9.78 9.50 4.49
C ARG A 112 9.38 9.26 5.95
N THR A 113 9.38 10.31 6.76
CA THR A 113 8.95 10.24 8.15
C THR A 113 7.47 9.87 8.25
N ALA A 114 6.61 10.54 7.48
CA ALA A 114 5.18 10.27 7.44
C ALA A 114 4.87 8.84 6.98
N ALA A 115 5.52 8.39 5.90
CA ALA A 115 5.34 7.03 5.38
C ALA A 115 5.77 5.96 6.41
N THR A 116 6.84 6.21 7.16
CA THR A 116 7.29 5.30 8.24
C THR A 116 6.26 5.24 9.36
N ALA A 117 5.75 6.40 9.81
CA ALA A 117 4.72 6.46 10.84
C ALA A 117 3.43 5.75 10.42
N GLU A 118 3.01 5.91 9.17
CA GLU A 118 1.83 5.23 8.63
C GLU A 118 2.03 3.71 8.56
N ALA A 119 3.21 3.25 8.13
CA ALA A 119 3.55 1.83 8.11
C ALA A 119 3.53 1.21 9.52
N GLU A 120 3.99 1.95 10.53
CA GLU A 120 3.91 1.53 11.94
C GLU A 120 2.47 1.46 12.45
N ALA A 121 1.63 2.45 12.10
CA ALA A 121 0.21 2.44 12.44
C ALA A 121 -0.51 1.23 11.83
N TRP A 122 -0.23 0.92 10.56
CA TRP A 122 -0.75 -0.29 9.91
C TRP A 122 -0.30 -1.58 10.60
N ARG A 123 0.98 -1.65 11.00
CA ARG A 123 1.51 -2.79 11.75
C ARG A 123 0.79 -2.98 13.08
N GLN A 124 0.56 -1.90 13.83
CA GLN A 124 -0.17 -1.96 15.10
C GLN A 124 -1.63 -2.42 14.91
N ARG A 125 -2.30 -1.90 13.87
CA ARG A 125 -3.68 -2.30 13.54
C ARG A 125 -3.77 -3.78 13.18
N LEU A 126 -2.81 -4.30 12.41
CA LEU A 126 -2.75 -5.72 12.10
C LEU A 126 -2.57 -6.58 13.35
N GLU A 127 -1.75 -6.13 14.30
CA GLU A 127 -1.55 -6.86 15.55
C GLU A 127 -2.81 -6.87 16.42
N GLN A 128 -3.53 -5.75 16.50
CA GLN A 128 -4.83 -5.69 17.16
C GLN A 128 -5.85 -6.64 16.52
N LEU A 129 -5.91 -6.68 15.18
CA LEU A 129 -6.81 -7.59 14.45
C LEU A 129 -6.47 -9.07 14.71
N LYS A 130 -5.18 -9.42 14.77
CA LYS A 130 -4.76 -10.79 15.14
C LYS A 130 -5.21 -11.15 16.55
N GLN A 131 -5.03 -10.23 17.50
CA GLN A 131 -5.46 -10.45 18.88
C GLN A 131 -6.98 -10.63 18.98
N GLN A 132 -7.75 -9.76 18.32
CA GLN A 132 -9.21 -9.88 18.22
C GLN A 132 -9.64 -11.21 17.59
N SER A 133 -8.97 -11.64 16.52
CA SER A 133 -9.24 -12.94 15.90
C SER A 133 -8.96 -14.11 16.84
N LYS A 134 -7.88 -14.04 17.63
CA LYS A 134 -7.53 -15.07 18.60
C LYS A 134 -8.57 -15.15 19.71
N GLU A 135 -9.02 -14.01 20.23
CA GLU A 135 -10.07 -13.92 21.25
C GLU A 135 -11.41 -14.45 20.73
N ALA A 136 -11.84 -14.02 19.54
CA ALA A 136 -13.05 -14.53 18.90
C ALA A 136 -12.99 -16.05 18.68
N GLY A 137 -11.83 -16.57 18.28
CA GLY A 137 -11.61 -18.01 18.13
C GLY A 137 -11.60 -18.78 19.46
N ALA A 138 -11.19 -18.15 20.56
CA ALA A 138 -11.28 -18.74 21.90
C ALA A 138 -12.73 -18.75 22.40
N GLN A 139 -13.45 -17.64 22.26
CA GLN A 139 -14.88 -17.54 22.60
C GLN A 139 -15.72 -18.53 21.81
N THR A 140 -15.42 -18.73 20.53
CA THR A 140 -16.14 -19.70 19.68
C THR A 140 -15.92 -21.13 20.19
N ARG A 141 -14.68 -21.48 20.57
CA ARG A 141 -14.38 -22.80 21.16
C ARG A 141 -15.11 -23.02 22.47
N GLU A 142 -15.05 -22.05 23.38
CA GLU A 142 -15.78 -22.11 24.66
C GLU A 142 -17.30 -22.30 24.46
N ARG A 143 -17.90 -21.63 23.48
CA ARG A 143 -19.32 -21.82 23.15
C ARG A 143 -19.61 -23.21 22.60
N VAL A 144 -18.72 -23.78 21.79
CA VAL A 144 -18.86 -25.15 21.27
C VAL A 144 -18.77 -26.15 22.42
N ASP A 145 -17.78 -26.02 23.30
CA ASP A 145 -17.62 -26.90 24.46
C ASP A 145 -18.86 -26.83 25.38
N ALA A 146 -19.39 -25.64 25.63
CA ALA A 146 -20.61 -25.46 26.42
C ALA A 146 -21.86 -26.08 25.76
N LEU A 147 -21.96 -26.05 24.42
CA LEU A 147 -23.04 -26.69 23.69
C LEU A 147 -22.93 -28.22 23.74
N ASP A 148 -21.71 -28.76 23.66
CA ASP A 148 -21.46 -30.19 23.78
C ASP A 148 -21.82 -30.70 25.18
N ASP A 149 -21.41 -29.99 26.23
CA ASP A 149 -21.81 -30.26 27.62
C ASP A 149 -23.33 -30.21 27.81
N ALA A 150 -23.99 -29.19 27.25
CA ALA A 150 -25.44 -29.05 27.31
C ALA A 150 -26.15 -30.20 26.59
N TYR A 151 -25.66 -30.60 25.42
CA TYR A 151 -26.16 -31.75 24.67
C TYR A 151 -26.01 -33.05 25.48
N HIS A 152 -24.83 -33.28 26.07
CA HIS A 152 -24.59 -34.46 26.90
C HIS A 152 -25.50 -34.51 28.13
N ARG A 153 -25.73 -33.38 28.79
CA ARG A 153 -26.67 -33.27 29.91
C ARG A 153 -28.11 -33.55 29.47
N ALA A 154 -28.57 -32.92 28.39
CA ALA A 154 -29.91 -33.14 27.86
C ALA A 154 -30.13 -34.61 27.45
N LYS A 155 -29.10 -35.25 26.87
CA LYS A 155 -29.13 -36.68 26.53
C LYS A 155 -29.28 -37.58 27.75
N LEU A 156 -28.56 -37.28 28.84
CA LEU A 156 -28.69 -37.99 30.12
C LEU A 156 -30.09 -37.81 30.73
N GLU A 157 -30.60 -36.58 30.79
CA GLU A 157 -31.94 -36.27 31.30
C GLU A 157 -33.04 -36.94 30.47
N PHE A 158 -32.89 -36.98 29.15
CA PHE A 158 -33.82 -37.69 28.29
C PHE A 158 -33.78 -39.21 28.54
N GLY A 159 -32.58 -39.78 28.72
CA GLY A 159 -32.40 -41.18 29.08
C GLY A 159 -33.10 -41.55 30.39
N THR A 160 -32.86 -40.77 31.45
CA THR A 160 -33.49 -41.01 32.76
C THR A 160 -35.01 -40.83 32.71
N ALA A 161 -35.51 -39.84 31.96
CA ALA A 161 -36.95 -39.66 31.75
C ALA A 161 -37.57 -40.84 31.01
N THR A 162 -36.89 -41.40 30.00
CA THR A 162 -37.37 -42.60 29.28
C THR A 162 -37.37 -43.85 30.16
N GLU A 163 -36.34 -44.05 31.00
CA GLU A 163 -36.30 -45.15 31.97
C GLU A 163 -37.43 -45.04 32.99
N SER A 164 -37.62 -43.87 33.60
CA SER A 164 -38.70 -43.61 34.55
C SER A 164 -40.09 -43.82 33.93
N THR A 165 -40.28 -43.41 32.68
CA THR A 165 -41.53 -43.64 31.94
C THR A 165 -41.75 -45.13 31.67
N GLY A 166 -40.69 -45.87 31.34
CA GLY A 166 -40.72 -47.31 31.14
C GLY A 166 -41.09 -48.09 32.41
N GLU A 167 -40.51 -47.72 33.55
CA GLU A 167 -40.86 -48.30 34.86
C GLU A 167 -42.32 -48.03 35.23
N ALA A 168 -42.79 -46.78 35.07
CA ALA A 168 -44.18 -46.42 35.36
C ALA A 168 -45.20 -47.20 34.49
N LEU A 169 -44.87 -47.45 33.22
CA LEU A 169 -45.67 -48.30 32.33
C LEU A 169 -45.66 -49.77 32.75
N GLY A 170 -44.51 -50.27 33.21
CA GLY A 170 -44.37 -51.61 33.79
C GLY A 170 -45.27 -51.80 35.01
N ASP A 171 -45.20 -50.86 35.96
CA ASP A 171 -46.01 -50.85 37.18
C ASP A 171 -47.50 -50.76 36.87
N LEU A 172 -47.88 -49.90 35.91
CA LEU A 172 -49.27 -49.79 35.46
C LEU A 172 -49.76 -51.11 34.87
N LYS A 173 -48.95 -51.77 34.02
CA LYS A 173 -49.29 -53.07 33.43
C LYS A 173 -49.43 -54.15 34.49
N ALA A 174 -48.57 -54.16 35.51
CA ALA A 174 -48.67 -55.09 36.63
C ALA A 174 -49.98 -54.90 37.40
N ARG A 175 -50.32 -53.65 37.76
CA ARG A 175 -51.59 -53.31 38.44
C ARG A 175 -52.82 -53.67 37.62
N VAL A 176 -52.81 -53.41 36.32
CA VAL A 176 -53.91 -53.81 35.42
C VAL A 176 -54.03 -55.33 35.37
N GLY A 177 -52.91 -56.07 35.34
CA GLY A 177 -52.91 -57.53 35.42
C GLY A 177 -53.54 -58.05 36.71
N GLU A 178 -53.24 -57.42 37.84
CA GLU A 178 -53.79 -57.77 39.16
C GLU A 178 -55.31 -57.54 39.22
N VAL A 179 -55.78 -56.37 38.78
CA VAL A 179 -57.21 -56.04 38.70
C VAL A 179 -57.96 -57.03 37.81
N VAL A 180 -57.39 -57.42 36.66
CA VAL A 180 -58.00 -58.42 35.77
C VAL A 180 -58.04 -59.81 36.43
N ALA A 181 -57.02 -60.18 37.20
CA ALA A 181 -57.00 -61.45 37.92
C ALA A 181 -58.06 -61.49 39.03
N ASP A 182 -58.20 -60.41 39.80
CA ASP A 182 -59.21 -60.27 40.84
C ASP A 182 -60.63 -60.30 40.28
N LEU A 183 -60.86 -59.62 39.15
CA LEU A 183 -62.14 -59.68 38.43
C LEU A 183 -62.47 -61.11 37.98
N ARG A 184 -61.51 -61.85 37.42
CA ARG A 184 -61.73 -63.25 37.04
C ARG A 184 -62.04 -64.13 38.25
N LYS A 185 -61.35 -63.91 39.37
CA LYS A 185 -61.60 -64.63 40.62
C LYS A 185 -63.00 -64.33 41.14
N ALA A 186 -63.38 -63.07 41.24
CA ALA A 186 -64.72 -62.67 41.68
C ALA A 186 -65.84 -63.22 40.77
N VAL A 187 -65.63 -63.24 39.46
CA VAL A 187 -66.59 -63.85 38.51
C VAL A 187 -66.69 -65.37 38.71
N ARG A 188 -65.57 -66.04 38.97
CA ARG A 188 -65.55 -67.48 39.28
C ARG A 188 -66.25 -67.77 40.60
N ASP A 189 -65.89 -67.05 41.66
CA ASP A 189 -66.50 -67.17 42.99
C ASP A 189 -68.01 -66.90 42.92
N PHE A 190 -68.45 -65.92 42.12
CA PHE A 190 -69.87 -65.67 41.87
C PHE A 190 -70.55 -66.83 41.12
N SER A 191 -69.90 -67.39 40.10
CA SER A 191 -70.41 -68.56 39.37
C SER A 191 -70.53 -69.79 40.29
N ASP A 192 -69.54 -70.00 41.16
CA ASP A 192 -69.52 -71.12 42.10
C ASP A 192 -70.52 -70.92 43.26
N SER A 193 -70.78 -69.67 43.65
CA SER A 193 -71.83 -69.32 44.64
C SER A 193 -73.25 -69.52 44.12
N LYS A 194 -73.43 -69.60 42.79
CA LYS A 194 -74.69 -69.97 42.13
C LYS A 194 -74.80 -71.47 41.87
N GLY A 195 -74.39 -72.28 42.84
CA GLY A 195 -74.72 -73.71 42.87
C GLY A 195 -76.22 -73.93 42.61
N PRO A 196 -76.59 -74.98 41.86
CA PRO A 196 -77.96 -75.16 41.39
C PRO A 196 -78.93 -75.23 42.57
N PRO A 197 -80.12 -74.62 42.46
CA PRO A 197 -81.09 -74.65 43.54
C PRO A 197 -81.59 -76.09 43.73
N HIS A 198 -81.30 -76.66 44.89
CA HIS A 198 -81.98 -77.84 45.44
C HIS A 198 -82.54 -77.48 46.81
#